data_AF-A0A8T5LNL1-F1
#
_entry.id   AF-A0A8T5LNL1-F1
#
_cell.length_a   1.000
_cell.length_b   1.000
_cell.length_c   1.000
_cell.angle_alpha   90.00
_cell.angle_beta   90.00
_cell.angle_gamma   90.00
#
_symmetry.space_group_name_H-M   'P 1'
#
loop_
_entity.id
_entity.type
_entity.pdbx_description
1 polymer ?
#
loop_
_entity_poly.entity_id
_entity_poly.type
_entity_poly.pdbx_seq_one_letter_code
_entity_poly.pdbx_strand_id
1 'polypeptide(L)'
;MITLPRDDLKKQEILQKIMQKFQKDKIYDEKEVNDIIKSFDVDDHVLFRRELINFGYMQRDPYKGTYWLIKEKLSEEELNDIGSRQKKISKMD
;
A
#
# COMPACT_ATOMS: atom_id res chain seq x y z
N MET A 1 11.90 -7.71 10.66
CA MET A 1 10.45 -7.65 10.48
C MET A 1 9.99 -6.20 10.35
N ILE A 2 9.51 -5.79 9.18
CA ILE A 2 8.97 -4.46 8.89
C ILE A 2 7.52 -4.41 9.36
N THR A 3 7.20 -3.43 10.20
CA THR A 3 5.84 -3.13 10.66
C THR A 3 5.37 -1.82 10.06
N LEU A 4 4.08 -1.73 9.71
CA LEU A 4 3.51 -0.47 9.26
C LEU A 4 3.35 0.51 10.44
N PRO A 5 3.92 1.73 10.33
CA PRO A 5 3.78 2.74 11.35
C PRO A 5 2.32 3.21 11.43
N ARG A 6 1.94 3.78 12.57
CA ARG A 6 0.61 4.43 12.73
C ARG A 6 0.46 5.68 11.87
N ASP A 7 1.58 6.29 11.51
CA ASP A 7 1.62 7.49 10.68
C ASP A 7 1.46 7.14 9.21
N ASP A 8 0.34 7.54 8.61
CA ASP A 8 0.00 7.26 7.22
C ASP A 8 1.02 7.81 6.21
N LEU A 9 1.68 8.94 6.48
CA LEU A 9 2.75 9.44 5.61
C LEU A 9 3.96 8.51 5.65
N LYS A 10 4.36 8.06 6.85
CA LYS A 10 5.46 7.11 7.00
C LYS A 10 5.14 5.74 6.39
N LYS A 11 3.86 5.33 6.37
CA LYS A 11 3.44 4.12 5.64
C LYS A 11 3.77 4.24 4.15
N GLN A 12 3.59 5.41 3.53
CA GLN A 12 3.80 5.57 2.09
C GLN A 12 5.23 5.26 1.66
N GLU A 13 6.23 5.62 2.47
CA GLU A 13 7.64 5.29 2.18
C GLU A 13 7.89 3.78 2.11
N ILE A 14 7.19 3.00 2.94
CA ILE A 14 7.32 1.55 2.99
C ILE A 14 6.53 0.92 1.85
N LEU A 15 5.26 1.33 1.68
CA LEU A 15 4.38 0.80 0.64
C LEU A 15 4.93 1.07 -0.77
N GLN A 16 5.49 2.26 -1.00
CA GLN A 16 6.13 2.62 -2.26
C GLN A 16 7.31 1.70 -2.60
N LYS A 17 8.15 1.33 -1.63
CA LYS A 17 9.27 0.38 -1.84
C LYS A 17 8.77 -0.99 -2.30
N ILE A 18 7.63 -1.42 -1.76
CA ILE A 18 7.00 -2.70 -2.13
C ILE A 18 6.43 -2.61 -3.55
N MET A 19 5.79 -1.49 -3.91
CA MET A 19 5.23 -1.27 -5.25
C MET A 19 6.24 -1.31 -6.38
N GLN A 20 7.51 -0.98 -6.12
CA GLN A 20 8.59 -1.11 -7.11
C GLN A 20 8.88 -2.55 -7.55
N LYS A 21 8.37 -3.57 -6.85
CA LYS A 21 8.49 -4.99 -7.26
C LYS A 21 7.35 -5.45 -8.16
N PHE A 22 6.28 -4.68 -8.27
CA PHE A 22 5.15 -5.00 -9.14
C PHE A 22 5.38 -4.41 -10.52
N GLN A 23 4.95 -5.14 -11.55
CA GLN A 23 5.06 -4.75 -12.95
C GLN A 23 3.74 -4.12 -13.39
N LYS A 24 3.84 -3.05 -14.19
CA LYS A 24 2.68 -2.49 -14.90
C LYS A 24 2.09 -3.51 -15.86
N ASP A 25 0.78 -3.43 -16.04
CA ASP A 25 -0.02 -4.28 -16.95
C ASP A 25 0.02 -5.79 -16.64
N LYS A 26 0.62 -6.21 -15.52
CA LYS A 26 0.54 -7.58 -15.02
C LYS A 26 -0.62 -7.74 -14.05
N ILE A 27 -1.40 -8.80 -14.26
CA ILE A 27 -2.39 -9.29 -13.29
C ILE A 27 -1.69 -10.31 -12.39
N TYR A 28 -1.87 -10.16 -11.09
CA TYR A 28 -1.35 -11.04 -10.06
C TYR A 28 -2.50 -11.76 -9.35
N ASP A 29 -2.30 -13.01 -8.99
CA ASP A 29 -3.19 -13.65 -8.01
C ASP A 29 -2.84 -13.25 -6.57
N GLU A 30 -3.71 -13.60 -5.63
CA GLU A 30 -3.50 -13.31 -4.21
C GLU A 30 -2.18 -13.88 -3.66
N LYS A 31 -1.77 -15.05 -4.14
CA LYS A 31 -0.56 -15.74 -3.67
C LYS A 31 0.69 -15.01 -4.16
N GLU A 32 0.75 -14.62 -5.42
CA GLU A 32 1.87 -13.85 -5.98
C GLU A 32 2.03 -12.52 -5.25
N VAL A 33 0.92 -11.81 -4.97
CA VAL A 33 0.96 -10.56 -4.19
C VAL A 33 1.53 -10.82 -2.80
N ASN A 34 1.04 -11.87 -2.12
CA ASN A 34 1.51 -12.23 -0.80
C ASN A 34 3.01 -12.58 -0.79
N ASP A 35 3.48 -13.32 -1.78
CA ASP A 35 4.88 -13.74 -1.88
C ASP A 35 5.80 -12.53 -2.14
N ILE A 36 5.38 -11.60 -3.00
CA ILE A 36 6.12 -10.34 -3.20
C ILE A 36 6.18 -9.54 -1.91
N ILE A 37 5.06 -9.35 -1.21
CA ILE A 37 5.03 -8.60 0.06
C ILE A 37 5.92 -9.28 1.12
N LYS A 38 5.83 -10.61 1.27
CA LYS A 38 6.64 -11.39 2.24
C LYS A 38 8.13 -11.32 1.96
N SER A 39 8.54 -11.09 0.71
CA SER A 39 9.96 -10.94 0.36
C SER A 39 10.67 -9.76 1.05
N PHE A 40 9.91 -8.83 1.63
CA PHE A 40 10.42 -7.69 2.40
C PHE A 40 10.55 -7.93 3.90
N ASP A 41 10.39 -9.17 4.38
CA ASP A 41 10.43 -9.52 5.82
C ASP A 41 9.41 -8.68 6.61
N VAL A 42 8.14 -8.68 6.21
CA VAL A 42 7.06 -7.91 6.86
C VAL A 42 6.40 -8.68 8.00
N ASP A 43 5.79 -7.97 8.94
CA ASP A 43 5.08 -8.57 10.07
C ASP A 43 3.71 -9.14 9.72
N ASP A 44 2.94 -8.41 8.92
CA ASP A 44 1.59 -8.76 8.52
C ASP A 44 1.35 -8.44 7.04
N HIS A 45 1.68 -9.38 6.17
CA HIS A 45 1.46 -9.24 4.73
C HIS A 45 -0.02 -8.97 4.34
N VAL A 46 -1.00 -9.36 5.17
CA VAL A 46 -2.43 -9.10 4.92
C VAL A 46 -2.74 -7.63 5.17
N LEU A 47 -2.23 -7.04 6.25
CA LEU A 47 -2.31 -5.61 6.52
C LEU A 47 -1.69 -4.81 5.38
N PHE A 48 -0.48 -5.17 4.94
CA PHE A 48 0.18 -4.49 3.83
C PHE A 48 -0.64 -4.54 2.55
N ARG A 49 -1.14 -5.72 2.16
CA ARG A 49 -1.99 -5.87 0.98
C ARG A 49 -3.25 -5.02 1.05
N ARG A 50 -3.86 -4.91 2.23
CA ARG A 50 -5.03 -4.04 2.47
C ARG A 50 -4.66 -2.56 2.30
N GLU A 51 -3.54 -2.12 2.88
CA GLU A 51 -3.12 -0.71 2.77
C GLU A 51 -2.75 -0.34 1.33
N LEU A 52 -2.17 -1.26 0.56
CA LEU A 52 -1.91 -1.04 -0.88
C LEU A 52 -3.18 -0.76 -1.68
N ILE A 53 -4.29 -1.37 -1.31
CA ILE A 53 -5.61 -1.08 -1.90
C ILE A 53 -6.17 0.23 -1.32
N ASN A 54 -6.08 0.43 0.01
CA ASN A 54 -6.62 1.60 0.69
C ASN A 54 -6.03 2.93 0.18
N PHE A 55 -4.71 2.97 -0.06
CA PHE A 55 -4.03 4.13 -0.63
C PHE A 55 -4.08 4.17 -2.17
N GLY A 56 -4.73 3.19 -2.80
CA GLY A 56 -4.98 3.16 -4.23
C GLY A 56 -3.76 2.79 -5.10
N TYR A 57 -2.72 2.19 -4.52
CA TYR A 57 -1.60 1.65 -5.30
C TYR A 57 -2.02 0.46 -6.16
N MET A 58 -2.96 -0.36 -5.67
CA MET A 58 -3.48 -1.53 -6.36
C MET A 58 -5.01 -1.54 -6.36
N GLN A 59 -5.57 -2.20 -7.37
CA GLN A 59 -6.97 -2.63 -7.35
C GLN A 59 -7.05 -4.15 -7.22
N ARG A 60 -8.23 -4.63 -6.81
CA ARG A 60 -8.55 -6.05 -6.65
C ARG A 60 -9.90 -6.34 -7.28
N ASP A 61 -9.99 -7.43 -8.04
CA ASP A 61 -11.25 -8.05 -8.42
C ASP A 61 -11.71 -8.97 -7.27
N PRO A 62 -12.83 -8.67 -6.59
CA PRO A 62 -13.28 -9.46 -5.45
C PRO A 62 -13.82 -10.83 -5.83
N TYR A 63 -14.24 -11.02 -7.09
CA TYR A 63 -14.79 -12.29 -7.57
C TYR A 63 -13.67 -13.22 -8.04
N LYS A 64 -12.63 -12.67 -8.67
CA LYS A 64 -11.50 -13.46 -9.19
C LYS A 64 -10.32 -13.57 -8.23
N GLY A 65 -10.26 -12.72 -7.20
CA GLY A 65 -9.12 -12.68 -6.27
C GLY A 65 -7.82 -12.21 -6.94
N THR A 66 -7.93 -11.44 -8.02
CA THR A 66 -6.80 -10.93 -8.78
C THR A 66 -6.53 -9.47 -8.45
N TYR A 67 -5.29 -9.05 -8.66
CA TYR A 67 -4.75 -7.74 -8.30
C TYR A 67 -3.96 -7.17 -9.46
N TRP A 68 -3.93 -5.85 -9.58
CA TRP A 68 -3.10 -5.14 -10.55
C TRP A 68 -2.64 -3.80 -10.02
N LEU A 69 -1.50 -3.36 -10.52
CA LEU A 69 -0.88 -2.08 -10.16
C LEU A 69 -1.65 -0.93 -10.82
N ILE A 70 -1.99 0.08 -10.04
CA ILE A 70 -2.57 1.36 -10.50
C ILE A 70 -1.48 2.43 -10.57
N LYS A 71 -0.64 2.51 -9.53
CA LYS A 71 0.44 3.47 -9.45
C LYS A 71 1.60 2.96 -8.62
N GLU A 72 2.81 3.35 -9.01
CA GLU A 72 4.06 3.00 -8.33
C GLU A 72 4.38 3.99 -7.19
N LYS A 73 3.81 5.19 -7.24
CA LYS A 73 3.98 6.27 -6.25
C LYS A 73 2.74 7.14 -6.21
N LEU A 74 2.47 7.75 -5.06
CA LEU A 74 1.48 8.81 -4.93
C LEU A 74 2.05 10.13 -5.45
N SER A 75 1.18 11.03 -5.90
CA SER A 75 1.56 12.40 -6.24
C SER A 75 1.85 13.21 -4.96
N GLU A 76 2.56 14.33 -5.12
CA GLU A 76 2.81 15.26 -4.00
C GLU A 76 1.50 15.80 -3.42
N GLU A 77 0.49 16.02 -4.25
CA GLU A 77 -0.85 16.45 -3.83
C GLU A 77 -1.52 15.39 -2.94
N GLU A 78 -1.48 14.12 -3.35
CA GLU A 78 -2.04 13.01 -2.57
C GLU A 78 -1.32 12.85 -1.21
N LEU A 79 0.01 13.01 -1.19
CA LEU A 79 0.78 12.98 0.05
C LEU A 79 0.42 14.16 0.97
N ASN A 80 0.30 15.37 0.42
CA ASN A 80 -0.09 16.56 1.17
C ASN A 80 -1.50 16.41 1.78
N ASP A 81 -2.42 15.79 1.06
CA ASP A 81 -3.77 15.50 1.55
C ASP A 81 -3.77 14.52 2.72
N ILE A 82 -2.98 13.44 2.63
CA ILE A 82 -2.81 12.48 3.73
C ILE A 82 -2.27 13.19 4.98
N GLY A 83 -1.21 13.98 4.81
CA GLY A 83 -0.61 14.74 5.91
C GLY A 83 -1.57 15.77 6.52
N SER A 84 -2.38 16.43 5.70
CA SER A 84 -3.34 17.44 6.15
C SER A 84 -4.52 16.82 6.92
N ARG A 85 -4.99 15.64 6.51
CA ARG A 85 -6.03 14.87 7.23
C ARG A 85 -5.51 14.38 8.58
N GLN A 86 -4.29 13.87 8.62
CA GLN A 86 -3.66 13.42 9.87
C GLN A 86 -3.53 14.57 10.88
N LYS A 87 -3.08 15.76 10.46
CA LYS A 87 -2.98 16.94 11.33
C LYS A 87 -4.33 17.41 11.89
N LYS A 88 -5.44 17.19 11.16
CA LYS A 88 -6.79 17.51 11.64
C LYS A 88 -7.26 16.50 12.69
N ILE A 89 -6.99 15.21 12.49
CA ILE A 89 -7.35 14.15 13.44
C ILE A 89 -6.59 14.34 14.76
N SER A 90 -5.27 14.57 14.72
CA SER A 90 -4.46 14.78 15.94
C SER A 90 -4.78 16.05 16.73
N LYS A 91 -5.59 16.97 16.19
CA LYS A 91 -6.06 18.20 16.88
C LYS A 91 -7.43 18.04 17.52
N MET A 92 -8.08 16.88 17.34
CA MET A 92 -9.44 16.61 17.81
C MET A 92 -9.47 15.72 19.07
N ASP A 93 -8.30 15.28 19.53
CA ASP A 93 -8.03 14.69 20.85
C ASP A 93 -7.49 15.76 21.81
#